data_AF-A0A5K1GDL2-F1
#
_entry.id   AF-A0A5K1GDL2-F1
#
_cell.length_a   1.000
_cell.length_b   1.000
_cell.length_c   1.000
_cell.angle_alpha   90.00
_cell.angle_beta   90.00
_cell.angle_gamma   90.00
#
_symmetry.space_group_name_H-M   'P 1'
#
loop_
_entity.id
_entity.type
_entity.pdbx_description
1 polymer ?
#
loop_
_entity_poly.entity_id
_entity_poly.type
_entity_poly.pdbx_seq_one_letter_code
_entity_poly.pdbx_strand_id
1 'polypeptide(L)' 'AGFVDANHPISMVKPEDFEVAAKKVCKTTLKDAADEYTKVDENHLPYLCMDLAYQYTLLVDGF' A
#
# COMPACT_ATOMS: atom_id res chain seq x y z
N ALA A 1 -1.27 2.05 0.81
CA ALA A 1 -2.68 2.50 0.88
C ALA A 1 -2.69 4.01 1.09
N GLY A 2 -3.45 4.77 0.31
CA GLY A 2 -3.53 6.24 0.44
C GLY A 2 -3.21 7.05 -0.83
N PHE A 3 -2.75 6.40 -1.90
CA PHE A 3 -2.56 7.02 -3.22
C PHE A 3 -3.70 6.75 -4.21
N VAL A 4 -4.66 5.91 -3.82
CA VAL A 4 -5.91 5.66 -4.56
C VAL A 4 -7.04 6.40 -3.85
N ASP A 5 -7.79 7.22 -4.58
CA ASP A 5 -8.98 7.87 -4.03
C ASP A 5 -10.16 6.90 -4.03
N ALA A 6 -10.57 6.48 -2.84
CA ALA A 6 -11.69 5.58 -2.65
C ALA A 6 -13.05 6.14 -3.10
N ASN A 7 -13.16 7.46 -3.33
CA ASN A 7 -14.39 8.11 -3.80
C ASN A 7 -14.51 8.14 -5.33
N HIS A 8 -13.44 7.81 -6.05
CA HIS A 8 -13.45 7.79 -7.51
C HIS A 8 -13.39 6.34 -8.03
N PRO A 9 -14.31 5.94 -8.94
CA PRO A 9 -14.37 4.56 -9.43
C PRO A 9 -13.17 4.18 -10.31
N ILE A 10 -12.43 5.17 -10.81
CA ILE A 10 -11.23 5.00 -11.62
C ILE A 10 -10.14 5.87 -11.04
N SER A 11 -8.96 5.28 -10.83
CA SER A 11 -7.74 6.00 -10.45
C SER A 11 -6.62 5.57 -11.40
N MET A 12 -5.84 6.52 -11.90
CA MET A 12 -4.60 6.24 -12.60
C MET A 12 -3.45 6.29 -11.61
N VAL A 13 -2.67 5.22 -11.55
CA VAL A 13 -1.51 5.08 -10.65
C VAL A 13 -0.30 4.59 -11.44
N LYS A 14 0.90 4.94 -10.97
CA LYS A 14 2.17 4.48 -11.52
C LYS A 14 2.76 3.40 -10.63
N PRO A 15 3.60 2.48 -11.16
CA PRO A 15 4.32 1.52 -10.33
C PRO A 15 5.11 2.20 -9.18
N GLU A 16 5.70 3.36 -9.44
CA GLU A 16 6.41 4.18 -8.44
C GLU A 16 5.55 4.55 -7.21
N ASP A 17 4.23 4.70 -7.38
CA ASP A 17 3.32 5.00 -6.27
C ASP A 17 3.25 3.83 -5.27
N PHE A 18 3.35 2.59 -5.76
CA PHE A 18 3.42 1.40 -4.91
C PHE A 18 4.76 1.33 -4.17
N GLU A 19 5.87 1.69 -4.83
CA GLU A 19 7.20 1.71 -4.19
C GLU A 19 7.24 2.70 -3.02
N VAL A 20 6.76 3.92 -3.24
CA VAL A 20 6.71 4.97 -2.21
C VAL A 20 5.82 4.53 -1.05
N ALA A 21 4.65 3.96 -1.34
CA ALA A 21 3.74 3.44 -0.33
C ALA A 21 4.35 2.27 0.46
N ALA A 22 5.02 1.32 -0.21
CA ALA A 22 5.69 0.20 0.42
C ALA A 22 6.79 0.70 1.37
N LYS A 23 7.68 1.59 0.91
CA LYS A 23 8.75 2.17 1.73
C LYS A 23 8.21 2.90 2.97
N LYS A 24 7.06 3.55 2.86
CA LYS A 24 6.41 4.24 3.99
C LYS A 24 5.87 3.23 5.00
N VAL A 25 5.05 2.26 4.55
CA VAL A 25 4.42 1.28 5.44
C VAL A 25 5.45 0.35 6.07
N CYS A 26 6.45 -0.11 5.33
CA CYS A 26 7.46 -1.03 5.87
C CYS A 26 8.33 -0.42 6.98
N LYS A 27 8.29 0.90 7.17
CA LYS A 27 9.00 1.62 8.25
C LYS A 27 8.11 1.97 9.45
N THR A 28 6.83 1.62 9.39
CA THR A 28 5.88 1.87 10.48
C THR A 28 5.74 0.65 11.39
N THR A 29 5.23 0.86 12.61
CA THR A 29 4.85 -0.27 13.48
C THR A 29 3.42 -0.69 13.19
N LEU A 30 3.05 -1.94 13.50
CA LEU A 30 1.67 -2.40 13.30
C LEU A 30 0.64 -1.54 14.05
N LYS A 31 1.01 -1.07 15.25
CA LYS A 31 0.18 -0.17 16.06
C LYS A 31 -0.02 1.17 15.35
N ASP A 32 1.05 1.81 14.90
CA ASP A 32 0.96 3.10 14.22
C ASP A 32 0.27 2.98 12.85
N ALA A 33 0.42 1.84 12.18
CA ALA A 33 -0.35 1.52 10.98
C ALA A 33 -1.86 1.44 11.24
N ALA A 34 -2.29 0.93 12.40
CA ALA A 34 -3.71 0.81 12.71
C ALA A 34 -4.35 2.20 12.86
N ASP A 35 -3.60 3.14 13.46
CA ASP A 35 -4.02 4.53 13.62
C ASP A 35 -3.99 5.30 12.27
N GLU A 36 -3.00 5.04 11.41
CA GLU A 36 -2.82 5.77 10.14
C GLU A 36 -3.70 5.24 9.00
N TYR A 37 -3.89 3.92 8.90
CA TYR A 37 -4.58 3.25 7.80
C TYR A 37 -5.97 2.75 8.21
N THR A 38 -6.78 3.62 8.80
CA THR A 38 -8.13 3.31 9.34
C THR A 38 -9.14 2.77 8.33
N LYS A 39 -8.86 2.89 7.02
CA LYS A 39 -9.69 2.36 5.94
C LYS A 39 -9.29 0.94 5.50
N VAL A 40 -8.19 0.41 6.02
CA VAL A 40 -7.72 -0.95 5.72
C VAL A 40 -8.33 -1.90 6.75
N ASP A 41 -8.80 -3.06 6.28
CA ASP A 41 -9.28 -4.12 7.16
C ASP A 41 -8.17 -4.55 8.12
N GLU A 42 -8.49 -4.71 9.41
CA GLU A 42 -7.51 -5.07 10.44
C GLU A 42 -6.78 -6.39 10.13
N ASN A 43 -7.44 -7.33 9.44
CA ASN A 43 -6.82 -8.59 9.03
C ASN A 43 -5.80 -8.41 7.90
N HIS A 44 -5.89 -7.33 7.13
CA HIS A 44 -4.96 -7.00 6.05
C HIS A 44 -3.82 -6.09 6.51
N LEU A 45 -4.00 -5.42 7.65
CA LEU A 45 -3.03 -4.47 8.20
C LEU A 45 -1.61 -5.06 8.35
N PRO A 46 -1.41 -6.30 8.84
CA PRO A 46 -0.08 -6.91 8.96
C PRO A 46 0.61 -7.18 7.62
N TYR A 47 -0.15 -7.24 6.52
CA TYR A 47 0.33 -7.63 5.21
C TYR A 47 0.63 -6.43 4.29
N LEU A 48 0.21 -5.21 4.66
CA LEU A 48 0.34 -4.02 3.81
C LEU A 48 1.76 -3.79 3.26
N CYS A 49 2.80 -3.99 4.08
CA CYS A 49 4.19 -3.85 3.60
C CYS A 49 4.51 -4.89 2.52
N MET A 50 4.18 -6.16 2.77
CA MET A 50 4.44 -7.26 1.86
C MET A 50 3.64 -7.10 0.56
N ASP A 51 2.35 -6.78 0.65
CA ASP A 51 1.46 -6.65 -0.50
C ASP A 51 1.89 -5.52 -1.43
N LEU A 52 2.23 -4.35 -0.88
CA LEU A 52 2.67 -3.20 -1.68
C LEU A 52 4.04 -3.45 -2.32
N ALA A 53 4.97 -4.06 -1.59
CA ALA A 53 6.28 -4.42 -2.15
C ALA A 53 6.12 -5.46 -3.27
N TYR A 54 5.27 -6.47 -3.06
CA TYR A 54 4.98 -7.49 -4.06
C TYR A 54 4.33 -6.90 -5.32
N GLN A 55 3.34 -6.01 -5.16
CA GLN A 55 2.70 -5.32 -6.29
C GLN A 55 3.69 -4.47 -7.08
N TYR A 56 4.59 -3.75 -6.40
CA TYR A 56 5.65 -2.98 -7.06
C TYR A 56 6.57 -3.90 -7.89
N THR A 57 7.14 -4.93 -7.26
CA THR A 57 8.03 -5.89 -7.93
C THR A 57 7.33 -6.60 -9.09
N LEU A 58 6.06 -6.98 -8.95
CA LEU A 58 5.31 -7.60 -10.03
C LEU A 58 5.18 -6.66 -11.24
N LEU A 59 4.92 -5.37 -11.01
CA LEU A 59 4.72 -4.37 -12.07
C LEU A 59 6.01 -3.91 -12.75
N VAL A 60 7.16 -4.01 -12.07
CA VAL A 60 8.46 -3.54 -12.59
C VAL A 60 9.32 -4.69 -13.10
N ASP A 61 9.32 -5.83 -12.40
CA ASP A 61 10.23 -6.93 -12.64
C ASP A 61 9.53 -8.22 -13.12
N GLY A 62 8.21 -8.34 -12.92
CA GLY A 62 7.48 -9.60 -13.09
C GLY A 62 6.68 -9.76 -14.39
N PHE A 63 6.21 -8.66 -14.98
CA PHE A 63 5.52 -8.61 -16.28
C PHE A 63 6.47 -8.19 -17.40
#